data_AF-A0A0M4BL51-F1
#
_entry.id   AF-A0A0M4BL51-F1
#
_cell.length_a   1.000
_cell.length_b   1.000
_cell.length_c   1.000
_cell.angle_alpha   90.00
_cell.angle_beta   90.00
_cell.angle_gamma   90.00
#
_symmetry.space_group_name_H-M   'P 1'
#
loop_
_entity.id
_entity.type
_entity.pdbx_description
1 polymer ?
#
loop_
_entity_poly.entity_id
_entity_poly.type
_entity_poly.pdbx_seq_one_letter_code
_entity_poly.pdbx_strand_id
1 'polypeptide(L)'
;MYEIMTADEAIRLIRDGDCICVNSFVGIENPIELHEAIYRRYQKMQSPTHLTMISSAGFGVWDDEHNAEGYIREGAVDKLICGHFGAMLSTKKLVLEDRFEAYNLPLGCISHAIRAQAGGLPGALSKVGLDIFVDPRKEGPGINRISIDDSLVRHVEVDGEEFLYYKLRQIIYVFLTIFLYLLKCPQSLILSALRAFCFCGKPHISRSIFLYFRYQAWLKSW
;
A
#
# COMPACT_ATOMS: atom_id res chain seq x y z
N MET A 1 -3.86 6.90 -22.17
CA MET A 1 -4.71 8.11 -21.98
C MET A 1 -4.97 8.20 -20.49
N TYR A 2 -4.91 9.40 -19.90
CA TYR A 2 -5.24 9.60 -18.48
C TYR A 2 -6.62 10.26 -18.38
N GLU A 3 -7.33 10.01 -17.29
CA GLU A 3 -8.61 10.62 -16.98
C GLU A 3 -8.45 11.44 -15.69
N ILE A 4 -9.05 12.64 -15.67
CA ILE A 4 -9.06 13.49 -14.48
C ILE A 4 -10.40 13.25 -13.79
N MET A 5 -10.34 12.82 -12.54
CA MET A 5 -11.49 12.48 -11.72
C MET A 5 -11.41 13.20 -10.38
N THR A 6 -12.57 13.46 -9.79
CA THR A 6 -12.67 13.78 -8.35
C THR A 6 -12.32 12.54 -7.51
N ALA A 7 -12.00 12.75 -6.23
CA ALA A 7 -11.74 11.64 -5.32
C ALA A 7 -12.95 10.69 -5.20
N ASP A 8 -14.17 11.24 -5.14
CA ASP A 8 -15.41 10.46 -5.06
C ASP A 8 -15.73 9.68 -6.35
N GLU A 9 -15.31 10.15 -7.52
CA GLU A 9 -15.39 9.39 -8.77
C GLU A 9 -14.34 8.27 -8.82
N ALA A 10 -13.11 8.59 -8.42
CA ALA A 10 -12.00 7.65 -8.37
C ALA A 10 -12.32 6.44 -7.48
N ILE A 11 -12.72 6.69 -6.23
CA ILE A 11 -13.00 5.61 -5.28
C ILE A 11 -14.18 4.73 -5.69
N ARG A 12 -15.06 5.14 -6.63
CA ARG A 12 -16.16 4.29 -7.14
C ARG A 12 -15.67 3.11 -7.94
N LEU A 13 -14.46 3.19 -8.53
CA LEU A 13 -13.94 2.05 -9.30
C LEU A 13 -13.49 0.91 -8.39
N ILE A 14 -13.16 1.21 -7.12
CA ILE A 14 -12.74 0.24 -6.12
C ILE A 14 -13.93 -0.67 -5.77
N ARG A 15 -13.69 -1.98 -5.88
CA ARG A 15 -14.66 -3.05 -5.60
C ARG A 15 -14.30 -3.77 -4.32
N ASP A 16 -15.26 -4.52 -3.81
CA ASP A 16 -15.03 -5.38 -2.66
C ASP A 16 -13.97 -6.44 -3.01
N GLY A 17 -13.08 -6.76 -2.07
CA GLY A 17 -12.00 -7.72 -2.28
C GLY A 17 -10.76 -7.18 -3.02
N ASP A 18 -10.78 -5.93 -3.48
CA ASP A 18 -9.66 -5.34 -4.22
C ASP A 18 -8.43 -5.08 -3.31
N CYS A 19 -7.25 -5.08 -3.92
CA CYS A 19 -5.99 -4.79 -3.25
C CYS A 19 -5.50 -3.37 -3.58
N ILE A 20 -5.31 -2.56 -2.54
CA ILE A 20 -4.86 -1.17 -2.63
C ILE A 20 -3.45 -1.06 -2.08
N CYS A 21 -2.53 -0.55 -2.89
CA CYS A 21 -1.21 -0.14 -2.44
C CYS A 21 -1.23 1.35 -2.07
N VAL A 22 -0.85 1.68 -0.84
CA VAL A 22 -0.72 3.07 -0.39
C VAL A 22 0.74 3.46 -0.44
N ASN A 23 1.05 4.52 -1.20
CA ASN A 23 2.34 5.18 -1.11
C ASN A 23 2.25 6.28 -0.06
N SER A 24 3.01 6.13 1.01
CA SER A 24 3.24 7.19 2.00
C SER A 24 4.44 6.83 2.87
N PHE A 25 4.96 7.81 3.59
CA PHE A 25 5.85 7.59 4.71
C PHE A 25 5.28 8.35 5.93
N VAL A 26 4.48 7.63 6.72
CA VAL A 26 3.69 8.21 7.81
C VAL A 26 2.72 9.26 7.24
N GLY A 27 2.82 10.52 7.67
CA GLY A 27 2.02 11.62 7.13
C GLY A 27 2.56 12.19 5.82
N ILE A 28 3.78 11.84 5.42
CA ILE A 28 4.41 12.38 4.21
C ILE A 28 3.79 11.71 2.99
N GLU A 29 3.36 12.53 2.03
CA GLU A 29 2.75 12.11 0.76
C GLU A 29 1.49 11.24 0.90
N ASN A 30 0.86 11.27 2.09
CA ASN A 30 -0.36 10.54 2.34
C ASN A 30 -1.51 11.07 1.46
N PRO A 31 -2.21 10.23 0.69
CA PRO A 31 -3.29 10.62 -0.21
C PRO A 31 -4.60 10.78 0.57
N ILE A 32 -4.62 11.78 1.45
CA ILE A 32 -5.68 12.03 2.45
C ILE A 32 -7.07 12.06 1.80
N GLU A 33 -7.21 12.77 0.68
CA GLU A 33 -8.49 12.99 0.02
C GLU A 33 -9.08 11.70 -0.57
N LEU A 34 -8.24 10.73 -0.96
CA LEU A 34 -8.70 9.40 -1.38
C LEU A 34 -9.14 8.56 -0.18
N HIS A 35 -8.41 8.64 0.94
CA HIS A 35 -8.79 7.95 2.18
C HIS A 35 -10.13 8.45 2.73
N GLU A 36 -10.30 9.78 2.80
CA GLU A 36 -11.56 10.38 3.23
C GLU A 36 -12.71 10.03 2.27
N ALA A 37 -12.46 9.98 0.96
CA ALA A 37 -13.47 9.60 -0.02
C ALA A 37 -13.88 8.13 0.10
N ILE A 38 -12.93 7.21 0.34
CA ILE A 38 -13.25 5.81 0.71
C ILE A 38 -14.13 5.79 1.96
N TYR A 39 -13.73 6.51 3.01
CA TYR A 39 -14.44 6.47 4.28
C TYR A 39 -15.87 6.99 4.15
N ARG A 40 -16.06 8.15 3.50
CA ARG A 40 -17.41 8.69 3.21
C ARG A 40 -18.27 7.72 2.42
N ARG A 41 -17.70 6.99 1.45
CA ARG A 41 -18.43 5.96 0.69
C ARG A 41 -18.80 4.78 1.58
N TYR A 42 -17.85 4.29 2.38
CA TYR A 42 -18.07 3.17 3.29
C TYR A 42 -19.16 3.48 4.32
N GLN A 43 -19.15 4.66 4.94
CA GLN A 43 -20.20 5.06 5.89
C GLN A 43 -21.60 5.07 5.26
N LYS A 44 -21.71 5.47 3.99
CA LYS A 44 -23.00 5.55 3.28
C LYS A 44 -23.48 4.21 2.72
N MET A 45 -22.55 3.37 2.27
CA MET A 45 -22.86 2.20 1.44
C MET A 45 -22.43 0.87 2.06
N GLN A 46 -21.65 0.90 3.14
CA GLN A 46 -20.95 -0.25 3.71
C GLN A 46 -20.13 -1.01 2.65
N SER A 47 -19.54 -0.26 1.71
CA SER A 47 -18.71 -0.75 0.60
C SER A 47 -17.74 0.37 0.18
N PRO A 48 -16.47 0.08 -0.19
CA PRO A 48 -15.92 -1.25 -0.38
C PRO A 48 -15.62 -2.02 0.92
N THR A 49 -15.76 -3.34 0.90
CA THR A 49 -15.38 -4.25 2.01
C THR A 49 -14.40 -5.34 1.54
N HIS A 50 -13.87 -6.13 2.47
CA HIS A 50 -12.90 -7.20 2.21
C HIS A 50 -11.61 -6.72 1.53
N LEU A 51 -11.23 -5.46 1.77
CA LEU A 51 -10.05 -4.88 1.13
C LEU A 51 -8.76 -5.52 1.66
N THR A 52 -7.78 -5.63 0.77
CA THR A 52 -6.38 -5.84 1.17
C THR A 52 -5.61 -4.54 0.99
N MET A 53 -4.93 -4.10 2.05
CA MET A 53 -4.09 -2.93 2.03
C MET A 53 -2.61 -3.29 2.11
N ILE A 54 -1.80 -2.64 1.28
CA ILE A 54 -0.35 -2.83 1.24
C ILE A 54 0.33 -1.48 1.32
N SER A 55 1.33 -1.34 2.19
CA SER A 55 2.19 -0.16 2.22
C SER A 55 3.58 -0.53 2.71
N SER A 56 4.64 -0.04 2.05
CA SER A 56 6.01 -0.32 2.49
C SER A 56 6.33 0.32 3.84
N ALA A 57 5.76 1.48 4.13
CA ALA A 57 5.85 2.16 5.43
C ALA A 57 4.47 2.30 6.09
N GLY A 58 4.42 2.77 7.33
CA GLY A 58 3.15 3.15 7.96
C GLY A 58 2.52 4.36 7.25
N PHE A 59 1.19 4.44 7.26
CA PHE A 59 0.40 5.52 6.61
C PHE A 59 -0.55 6.21 7.59
N GLY A 60 -0.29 6.08 8.89
CA GLY A 60 -1.00 6.81 9.94
C GLY A 60 -0.29 8.13 10.29
N VAL A 61 -0.93 8.93 11.14
CA VAL A 61 -0.43 10.23 11.62
C VAL A 61 -0.50 10.35 13.14
N TRP A 62 -0.37 9.23 13.86
CA TRP A 62 -0.52 9.14 15.33
C TRP A 62 -1.84 9.71 15.84
N ASP A 63 -2.91 9.41 15.11
CA ASP A 63 -4.27 9.80 15.41
C ASP A 63 -5.22 8.67 15.00
N ASP A 64 -6.44 8.70 15.52
CA ASP A 64 -7.48 7.70 15.28
C ASP A 64 -8.51 8.14 14.22
N GLU A 65 -8.56 9.40 13.79
CA GLU A 65 -9.65 9.89 12.92
C GLU A 65 -9.21 10.13 11.47
N HIS A 66 -7.91 10.34 11.23
CA HIS A 66 -7.40 10.71 9.90
C HIS A 66 -6.91 9.52 9.07
N ASN A 67 -6.71 9.79 7.77
CA ASN A 67 -6.25 8.85 6.76
C ASN A 67 -7.11 7.57 6.75
N ALA A 68 -6.47 6.42 6.89
CA ALA A 68 -7.10 5.13 6.75
C ALA A 68 -7.83 4.61 8.00
N GLU A 69 -7.66 5.29 9.14
CA GLU A 69 -8.10 4.77 10.44
C GLU A 69 -9.60 4.51 10.48
N GLY A 70 -10.42 5.46 10.00
CA GLY A 70 -11.88 5.39 10.06
C GLY A 70 -12.44 4.13 9.38
N TYR A 71 -12.13 3.92 8.09
CA TYR A 71 -12.69 2.77 7.36
C TYR A 71 -12.05 1.44 7.74
N ILE A 72 -10.79 1.43 8.21
CA ILE A 72 -10.19 0.21 8.78
C ILE A 72 -10.93 -0.18 10.06
N ARG A 73 -11.17 0.78 10.96
CA ARG A 73 -11.84 0.56 12.22
C ARG A 73 -13.28 0.08 12.06
N GLU A 74 -13.98 0.58 11.05
CA GLU A 74 -15.34 0.15 10.75
C GLU A 74 -15.43 -1.16 9.92
N GLY A 75 -14.31 -1.80 9.61
CA GLY A 75 -14.28 -3.16 9.04
C GLY A 75 -14.22 -3.25 7.53
N ALA A 76 -13.76 -2.21 6.83
CA ALA A 76 -13.60 -2.27 5.37
C ALA A 76 -12.40 -3.14 4.92
N VAL A 77 -11.46 -3.43 5.83
CA VAL A 77 -10.17 -4.09 5.54
C VAL A 77 -10.06 -5.42 6.28
N ASP A 78 -9.81 -6.49 5.52
CA ASP A 78 -9.61 -7.84 6.06
C ASP A 78 -8.11 -8.19 6.19
N LYS A 79 -7.25 -7.51 5.44
CA LYS A 79 -5.82 -7.81 5.38
C LYS A 79 -4.97 -6.56 5.22
N LEU A 80 -3.97 -6.38 6.09
CA LEU A 80 -2.99 -5.30 6.03
C LEU A 80 -1.57 -5.85 6.00
N ILE A 81 -0.81 -5.49 4.96
CA ILE A 81 0.61 -5.80 4.82
C ILE A 81 1.38 -4.48 4.94
N CYS A 82 2.13 -4.29 6.01
CA CYS A 82 2.80 -3.02 6.29
C CYS A 82 4.16 -3.19 6.95
N GLY A 83 5.14 -2.36 6.59
CA GLY A 83 6.46 -2.39 7.23
C GLY A 83 6.53 -1.69 8.59
N HIS A 84 5.50 -0.91 8.96
CA HIS A 84 5.49 -0.21 10.24
C HIS A 84 4.07 0.19 10.69
N PHE A 85 3.65 -0.27 11.87
CA PHE A 85 2.32 0.00 12.43
C PHE A 85 2.25 1.13 13.46
N GLY A 86 3.40 1.62 13.95
CA GLY A 86 3.45 2.48 15.14
C GLY A 86 2.69 3.81 15.04
N ALA A 87 2.49 4.33 13.82
CA ALA A 87 1.77 5.58 13.57
C ALA A 87 0.26 5.40 13.33
N MET A 88 -0.23 4.15 13.27
CA MET A 88 -1.64 3.84 13.04
C MET A 88 -2.27 3.35 14.35
N LEU A 89 -2.81 4.26 15.16
CA LEU A 89 -3.15 4.01 16.56
C LEU A 89 -4.33 3.03 16.69
N SER A 90 -5.49 3.36 16.11
CA SER A 90 -6.68 2.51 16.18
C SER A 90 -6.48 1.20 15.41
N THR A 91 -5.83 1.28 14.25
CA THR A 91 -5.47 0.10 13.43
C THR A 91 -4.58 -0.87 14.22
N LYS A 92 -3.53 -0.39 14.88
CA LYS A 92 -2.64 -1.26 15.69
C LYS A 92 -3.41 -1.94 16.83
N LYS A 93 -4.35 -1.23 17.48
CA LYS A 93 -5.18 -1.84 18.52
C LYS A 93 -6.02 -3.00 17.96
N LEU A 94 -6.64 -2.81 16.79
CA LEU A 94 -7.45 -3.85 16.13
C LEU A 94 -6.61 -5.06 15.70
N VAL A 95 -5.34 -4.83 15.29
CA VAL A 95 -4.40 -5.91 15.01
C VAL A 95 -4.13 -6.77 16.26
N LEU A 96 -3.88 -6.12 17.40
CA LEU A 96 -3.65 -6.80 18.68
C LEU A 96 -4.89 -7.53 19.21
N GLU A 97 -6.08 -7.11 18.77
CA GLU A 97 -7.37 -7.72 19.08
C GLU A 97 -7.78 -8.81 18.07
N ASP A 98 -6.87 -9.25 17.18
CA ASP A 98 -7.13 -10.27 16.15
C ASP A 98 -8.35 -9.94 15.26
N ARG A 99 -8.61 -8.66 14.97
CA ARG A 99 -9.82 -8.23 14.25
C ARG A 99 -9.75 -8.43 12.73
N PHE A 100 -8.55 -8.42 12.17
CA PHE A 100 -8.27 -8.69 10.75
C PHE A 100 -6.81 -9.16 10.58
N GLU A 101 -6.46 -9.72 9.42
CA GLU A 101 -5.11 -10.23 9.17
C GLU A 101 -4.09 -9.09 9.03
N ALA A 102 -2.96 -9.18 9.73
CA ALA A 102 -1.89 -8.20 9.68
C ALA A 102 -0.53 -8.87 9.55
N TYR A 103 0.25 -8.38 8.60
CA TYR A 103 1.58 -8.88 8.29
C TYR A 103 2.61 -7.75 8.36
N ASN A 104 3.70 -8.00 9.07
CA ASN A 104 4.82 -7.07 9.16
C ASN A 104 6.00 -7.60 8.35
N LEU A 105 6.28 -6.96 7.21
CA LEU A 105 7.38 -7.32 6.33
C LEU A 105 8.40 -6.18 6.28
N PRO A 106 9.70 -6.46 6.09
CA PRO A 106 10.68 -5.39 5.95
C PRO A 106 10.31 -4.41 4.83
N LEU A 107 10.29 -3.11 5.15
CA LEU A 107 9.91 -2.03 4.23
C LEU A 107 10.57 -2.16 2.85
N GLY A 108 11.87 -2.41 2.81
CA GLY A 108 12.63 -2.58 1.57
C GLY A 108 12.20 -3.82 0.77
N CYS A 109 11.82 -4.90 1.45
CA CYS A 109 11.32 -6.12 0.81
C CYS A 109 9.92 -5.91 0.22
N ILE A 110 9.04 -5.19 0.91
CA ILE A 110 7.74 -4.77 0.35
C ILE A 110 7.95 -3.93 -0.91
N SER A 111 8.81 -2.90 -0.82
CA SER A 111 9.12 -2.01 -1.96
C SER A 111 9.68 -2.78 -3.16
N HIS A 112 10.61 -3.71 -2.93
CA HIS A 112 11.14 -4.56 -3.99
C HIS A 112 10.11 -5.53 -4.57
N ALA A 113 9.21 -6.10 -3.74
CA ALA A 113 8.13 -6.96 -4.23
C ALA A 113 7.10 -6.17 -5.06
N ILE A 114 6.77 -4.93 -4.67
CA ILE A 114 5.95 -4.00 -5.48
C ILE A 114 6.66 -3.74 -6.81
N ARG A 115 7.95 -3.40 -6.79
CA ARG A 115 8.76 -3.16 -8.01
C ARG A 115 8.82 -4.40 -8.91
N ALA A 116 8.97 -5.59 -8.32
CA ALA A 116 8.99 -6.86 -9.04
C ALA A 116 7.64 -7.12 -9.72
N GLN A 117 6.53 -6.96 -8.99
CA GLN A 117 5.19 -7.09 -9.56
C GLN A 117 4.94 -6.07 -10.67
N ALA A 118 5.34 -4.81 -10.45
CA ALA A 118 5.29 -3.78 -11.47
C ALA A 118 6.06 -4.21 -12.72
N GLY A 119 7.22 -4.88 -12.52
CA GLY A 119 8.14 -5.58 -13.45
C GLY A 119 7.62 -6.81 -14.19
N GLY A 120 6.39 -7.25 -13.90
CA GLY A 120 5.86 -8.51 -14.40
C GLY A 120 6.51 -9.76 -13.78
N LEU A 121 7.33 -9.59 -12.74
CA LEU A 121 7.93 -10.66 -11.97
C LEU A 121 7.00 -11.09 -10.83
N PRO A 122 7.05 -12.36 -10.40
CA PRO A 122 6.11 -12.88 -9.41
C PRO A 122 6.40 -12.43 -7.97
N GLY A 123 7.60 -11.93 -7.68
CA GLY A 123 8.06 -11.53 -6.34
C GLY A 123 9.54 -11.13 -6.31
N ALA A 124 10.08 -10.87 -5.13
CA ALA A 124 11.46 -10.42 -4.93
C ALA A 124 12.24 -11.33 -3.97
N LEU A 125 13.52 -11.57 -4.26
CA LEU A 125 14.44 -12.30 -3.37
C LEU A 125 15.22 -11.32 -2.50
N SER A 126 15.42 -11.66 -1.23
CA SER A 126 16.23 -10.88 -0.30
C SER A 126 16.74 -11.75 0.84
N LYS A 127 17.96 -11.47 1.33
CA LYS A 127 18.48 -12.05 2.57
C LYS A 127 17.96 -11.33 3.82
N VAL A 128 17.39 -10.13 3.65
CA VAL A 128 16.79 -9.37 4.75
C VAL A 128 15.63 -10.18 5.31
N GLY A 129 15.63 -10.38 6.63
CA GLY A 129 14.59 -11.13 7.33
C GLY A 129 14.98 -12.56 7.71
N LEU A 130 16.09 -13.11 7.17
CA LEU A 130 16.60 -14.40 7.60
C LEU A 130 16.89 -14.40 9.10
N ASP A 131 16.55 -15.51 9.75
CA ASP A 131 16.78 -15.78 11.17
C ASP A 131 16.11 -14.83 12.18
N ILE A 132 15.21 -13.95 11.73
CA ILE A 132 14.36 -13.13 12.61
C ILE A 132 12.88 -13.50 12.40
N PHE A 133 11.98 -12.85 13.14
CA PHE A 133 10.56 -13.20 13.18
C PHE A 133 9.93 -13.42 11.78
N VAL A 134 10.24 -12.59 10.78
CA VAL A 134 9.64 -12.67 9.44
C VAL A 134 10.05 -13.93 8.65
N ASP A 135 11.14 -14.60 9.03
CA ASP A 135 11.53 -15.88 8.43
C ASP A 135 10.45 -16.94 8.76
N PRO A 136 9.84 -17.60 7.76
CA PRO A 136 8.80 -18.59 7.98
C PRO A 136 9.28 -19.83 8.76
N ARG A 137 10.60 -20.02 8.91
CA ARG A 137 11.20 -21.07 9.75
C ARG A 137 11.27 -20.68 11.24
N LYS A 138 10.96 -19.43 11.59
CA LYS A 138 10.92 -18.89 12.96
C LYS A 138 9.46 -18.65 13.38
N GLU A 139 9.00 -17.40 13.32
CA GLU A 139 7.64 -17.00 13.72
C GLU A 139 6.73 -16.79 12.50
N GLY A 140 7.30 -16.37 11.37
CA GLY A 140 6.57 -15.99 10.16
C GLY A 140 6.19 -14.51 10.12
N PRO A 141 5.66 -14.05 8.98
CA PRO A 141 5.37 -12.63 8.73
C PRO A 141 4.12 -12.10 9.46
N GLY A 142 3.26 -12.99 9.96
CA GLY A 142 2.01 -12.62 10.64
C GLY A 142 2.28 -12.07 12.03
N ILE A 143 1.60 -10.98 12.40
CA ILE A 143 1.79 -10.31 13.70
C ILE A 143 0.61 -10.48 14.65
N ASN A 144 -0.34 -11.35 14.31
CA ASN A 144 -1.46 -11.73 15.18
C ASN A 144 -1.91 -13.18 14.87
N ARG A 145 -2.83 -13.73 15.66
CA ARG A 145 -3.17 -15.17 15.65
C ARG A 145 -3.88 -15.62 14.38
N ILE A 146 -4.57 -14.70 13.72
CA ILE A 146 -5.36 -15.00 12.51
C ILE A 146 -4.54 -14.80 11.22
N SER A 147 -3.33 -14.26 11.33
CA SER A 147 -2.43 -14.01 10.19
C SER A 147 -1.61 -15.25 9.84
N ILE A 148 -2.25 -16.19 9.15
CA ILE A 148 -1.70 -17.53 8.85
C ILE A 148 -1.24 -17.71 7.39
N ASP A 149 -1.27 -16.67 6.57
CA ASP A 149 -0.88 -16.71 5.16
C ASP A 149 0.65 -16.84 5.00
N ASP A 150 1.10 -18.07 4.77
CA ASP A 150 2.50 -18.42 4.55
C ASP A 150 2.97 -18.14 3.11
N SER A 151 2.10 -17.66 2.23
CA SER A 151 2.44 -17.42 0.82
C SER A 151 3.22 -16.12 0.60
N LEU A 152 3.21 -15.22 1.59
CA LEU A 152 3.85 -13.89 1.51
C LEU A 152 5.37 -13.96 1.60
N VAL A 153 5.91 -14.89 2.38
CA VAL A 153 7.35 -15.06 2.61
C VAL A 153 7.68 -16.55 2.58
N ARG A 154 8.57 -16.95 1.68
CA ARG A 154 9.04 -18.34 1.59
C ARG A 154 10.54 -18.38 1.66
N HIS A 155 11.08 -19.32 2.42
CA HIS A 155 12.50 -19.65 2.32
C HIS A 155 12.78 -20.35 0.98
N VAL A 156 13.86 -19.96 0.32
CA VAL A 156 14.32 -20.56 -0.94
C VAL A 156 15.85 -20.57 -0.98
N GLU A 157 16.41 -21.48 -1.78
CA GLU A 157 17.85 -21.53 -2.08
C GLU A 157 18.08 -21.20 -3.56
N VAL A 158 19.03 -20.31 -3.83
CA VAL A 158 19.44 -19.93 -5.18
C VAL A 158 20.96 -19.94 -5.24
N ASP A 159 21.51 -20.71 -6.17
CA ASP A 159 22.96 -20.86 -6.37
C ASP A 159 23.74 -21.25 -5.09
N GLY A 160 23.12 -22.08 -4.23
CA GLY A 160 23.71 -22.53 -2.96
C GLY A 160 23.63 -21.52 -1.82
N GLU A 161 22.96 -20.38 -2.02
CA GLU A 161 22.73 -19.38 -0.98
C GLU A 161 21.26 -19.31 -0.57
N GLU A 162 21.02 -19.06 0.73
CA GLU A 162 19.68 -18.91 1.28
C GLU A 162 19.11 -17.50 1.07
N PHE A 163 17.82 -17.45 0.72
CA PHE A 163 17.05 -16.22 0.56
C PHE A 163 15.64 -16.39 1.13
N LEU A 164 15.00 -15.26 1.41
CA LEU A 164 13.56 -15.17 1.53
C LEU A 164 12.97 -14.60 0.22
N TYR A 165 11.98 -15.31 -0.29
CA TYR A 165 11.17 -14.91 -1.43
C TYR A 165 9.90 -14.20 -0.94
N TYR A 166 9.81 -12.91 -1.23
CA TYR A 166 8.71 -12.03 -0.88
C TYR A 166 7.72 -11.91 -2.04
N LYS A 167 6.45 -12.22 -1.78
CA LYS A 167 5.37 -12.14 -2.77
C LYS A 167 4.18 -11.38 -2.17
N LEU A 168 3.58 -10.52 -2.98
CA LEU A 168 2.40 -9.74 -2.61
C LEU A 168 1.20 -10.16 -3.43
N ARG A 169 -0.01 -9.90 -2.91
CA ARG A 169 -1.26 -10.01 -3.68
C ARG A 169 -1.19 -9.08 -4.90
N GLN A 170 -1.95 -9.40 -5.94
CA GLN A 170 -2.04 -8.56 -7.13
C GLN A 170 -2.60 -7.17 -6.77
N ILE A 171 -1.78 -6.13 -6.91
CA ILE A 171 -2.18 -4.75 -6.65
C ILE A 171 -3.08 -4.28 -7.81
N ILE A 172 -4.30 -3.85 -7.47
CA ILE A 172 -5.27 -3.36 -8.46
C ILE A 172 -5.21 -1.82 -8.55
N TYR A 173 -5.09 -1.17 -7.39
CA TYR A 173 -5.01 0.29 -7.28
C TYR A 173 -3.79 0.73 -6.51
N VAL A 174 -3.24 1.87 -6.90
CA VAL A 174 -2.19 2.57 -6.16
C VAL A 174 -2.71 3.94 -5.77
N PHE A 175 -2.62 4.25 -4.49
CA PHE A 175 -2.85 5.58 -3.95
C PHE A 175 -1.51 6.29 -3.88
N LEU A 176 -1.36 7.37 -4.64
CA LEU A 176 -0.11 8.10 -4.78
C LEU A 176 -0.37 9.62 -4.81
N THR A 177 0.39 10.34 -3.99
CA THR A 177 0.51 11.80 -4.08
C THR A 177 1.74 12.12 -4.92
N ILE A 178 1.59 12.97 -5.94
CA ILE A 178 2.73 13.49 -6.71
C ILE A 178 2.81 14.99 -6.51
N PHE A 179 3.94 15.46 -5.95
CA PHE A 179 4.27 16.88 -5.97
C PHE A 179 4.72 17.28 -7.36
N LEU A 180 3.83 17.93 -8.10
CA LEU A 180 4.24 18.69 -9.27
C LEU A 180 4.91 19.98 -8.80
N TYR A 181 6.21 19.94 -8.52
CA TYR A 181 7.07 21.16 -8.53
C TYR A 181 7.19 21.79 -9.93
N LEU A 182 6.31 21.40 -10.85
CA LEU A 182 6.50 21.39 -12.29
C LEU A 182 5.52 22.32 -13.03
N LEU A 183 5.09 23.42 -12.42
CA LEU A 183 4.54 24.54 -13.21
C LEU A 183 5.58 25.21 -14.11
N LYS A 184 6.84 24.73 -14.11
CA LYS A 184 7.86 25.03 -15.13
C LYS A 184 8.34 23.83 -15.94
N CYS A 185 7.82 22.62 -15.72
CA CYS A 185 8.29 21.44 -16.45
C CYS A 185 7.25 21.01 -17.49
N PRO A 186 7.68 20.72 -18.73
CA PRO A 186 6.77 20.28 -19.78
C PRO A 186 5.97 19.05 -19.34
N GLN A 187 4.68 18.99 -19.74
CA GLN A 187 3.80 17.82 -19.53
C GLN A 187 4.44 16.50 -19.95
N SER A 188 5.37 16.52 -20.92
CA SER A 188 6.13 15.35 -21.36
C SER A 188 7.06 14.79 -20.28
N LEU A 189 7.63 15.62 -19.41
CA LEU A 189 8.50 15.18 -18.30
C LEU A 189 7.68 14.58 -17.16
N ILE A 190 6.50 15.13 -16.88
CA ILE A 190 5.53 14.55 -15.94
C ILE A 190 5.11 13.16 -16.43
N LEU A 191 4.77 13.03 -17.71
CA LEU A 191 4.46 11.75 -18.35
C LEU A 191 5.65 10.77 -18.35
N SER A 192 6.88 11.26 -18.37
CA SER A 192 8.09 10.44 -18.32
C SER A 192 8.38 9.94 -16.91
N ALA A 193 8.18 10.77 -15.88
CA ALA A 193 8.24 10.36 -14.48
C ALA A 193 7.12 9.35 -14.14
N LEU A 194 5.90 9.60 -14.65
CA LEU A 194 4.79 8.65 -14.56
C LEU A 194 5.12 7.33 -15.29
N ARG A 195 5.75 7.37 -16.47
CA ARG A 195 6.20 6.16 -17.18
C ARG A 195 7.29 5.38 -16.43
N ALA A 196 8.18 6.07 -15.72
CA ALA A 196 9.20 5.42 -14.87
C ALA A 196 8.58 4.65 -13.70
N PHE A 197 7.39 5.05 -13.22
CA PHE A 197 6.63 4.32 -12.19
C PHE A 197 5.59 3.34 -12.76
N CYS A 198 5.05 3.59 -13.96
CA CYS A 198 3.85 2.89 -14.46
C CYS A 198 4.07 1.89 -15.61
N PHE A 199 5.26 1.80 -16.21
CA PHE A 199 5.52 0.82 -17.28
C PHE A 199 6.57 -0.19 -16.90
N CYS A 200 6.10 -1.33 -16.41
CA CYS A 200 6.89 -2.54 -16.32
C CYS A 200 6.07 -3.83 -16.58
N GLY A 201 5.08 -3.79 -17.48
CA GLY A 201 4.78 -4.97 -18.32
C GLY A 201 3.81 -6.04 -17.80
N LYS A 202 2.52 -5.86 -18.13
CA LYS A 202 1.54 -6.82 -18.71
C LYS A 202 0.15 -6.19 -18.71
N PRO A 203 -0.78 -6.58 -19.62
CA PRO A 203 -2.14 -6.01 -19.70
C PRO A 203 -3.05 -6.30 -18.50
N HIS A 204 -2.53 -6.91 -17.44
CA HIS A 204 -3.28 -7.29 -16.23
C HIS A 204 -2.80 -6.57 -14.96
N ILE A 205 -1.80 -5.67 -15.06
CA ILE A 205 -1.21 -4.99 -13.90
C ILE A 205 -1.81 -3.57 -13.83
N SER A 206 -2.65 -3.36 -12.81
CA SER A 206 -3.43 -2.16 -12.50
C SER A 206 -4.56 -1.82 -13.50
N ARG A 207 -5.82 -1.90 -13.02
CA ARG A 207 -6.98 -1.37 -13.77
C ARG A 207 -7.08 0.15 -13.66
N SER A 208 -6.57 0.74 -12.57
CA SER A 208 -6.52 2.20 -12.38
C SER A 208 -5.39 2.59 -11.42
N ILE A 209 -4.62 3.62 -11.77
CA ILE A 209 -3.73 4.33 -10.84
C ILE A 209 -4.44 5.63 -10.48
N PHE A 210 -4.71 5.84 -9.19
CA PHE A 210 -5.34 7.07 -8.73
C PHE A 210 -4.27 8.07 -8.34
N LEU A 211 -4.12 9.07 -9.20
CA LEU A 211 -3.21 10.19 -8.99
C LEU A 211 -4.01 11.30 -8.32
N TYR A 212 -3.65 11.61 -7.08
CA TYR A 212 -4.18 12.77 -6.37
C TYR A 212 -3.21 13.94 -6.48
N PHE A 213 -3.71 15.10 -6.92
CA PHE A 213 -2.94 16.33 -7.07
C PHE A 213 -3.29 17.30 -5.95
N ARG A 214 -2.34 17.53 -5.02
CA ARG A 214 -2.47 18.56 -3.99
C ARG A 214 -1.76 19.83 -4.44
N TYR A 215 -2.48 20.93 -4.64
CA TYR A 215 -1.87 22.26 -4.78
C TYR A 215 -1.59 22.81 -3.39
N GLN A 216 -0.33 22.76 -2.92
CA GLN A 216 0.07 23.43 -1.69
C GLN A 216 1.03 24.58 -1.97
N ALA A 217 0.58 25.80 -1.70
CA ALA A 217 1.38 27.02 -1.73
C ALA A 217 2.28 27.11 -0.48
N TRP A 218 3.27 26.22 -0.37
CA TRP A 218 4.12 26.06 0.82
C TRP A 218 5.42 26.91 0.78
N LEU A 219 5.35 28.15 0.24
CA LEU A 219 6.52 29.04 0.13
C LEU A 219 6.27 30.49 0.59
N LYS A 220 5.21 30.75 1.37
CA LYS A 220 5.02 32.08 2.00
C LYS A 220 5.44 32.14 3.48
N SER A 221 6.08 31.10 4.00
CA SER A 221 6.47 31.02 5.42
C SER A 221 7.93 30.62 5.65
N TRP A 222 8.81 30.91 4.71
CA TRP A 222 10.27 30.94 4.92
C TRP A 222 10.80 32.31 4.52
#